data_AF-A0A9D6HVQ9-F1
#
_entry.id   AF-A0A9D6HVQ9-F1
#
_cell.length_a   1.000
_cell.length_b   1.000
_cell.length_c   1.000
_cell.angle_alpha   90.00
_cell.angle_beta   90.00
_cell.angle_gamma   90.00
#
_symmetry.space_group_name_H-M   'P 1'
#
loop_
_entity.id
_entity.type
_entity.pdbx_description
1 polymer ?
#
loop_
_entity_poly.entity_id
_entity_poly.type
_entity_poly.pdbx_seq_one_letter_code
_entity_poly.pdbx_strand_id
1 'polypeptide(L)'
;MPPNPQNPMAPIGIMNPGLITGITPTFSPLPTGLPQGGITPSPAQDGTALSPLGTLLAGNNGPQGIPGQNPQAQNLLQDPNQKPPVDPNKPLDPNKPRDPNDPNNQDPNKVEDPNKPKDPNEMTEEEKQKRAEEIQKQLEELQKKLQEDMAKGDWDAAAKDLAQIQSLQKELGQLTGQQPGNEAQEQQQAVEGAQNAAPEQQAQQEQNAAPQQAPQGAEQAAPQAQNADQAQNAQASNVGDPTAEEQARINQILSQLPPEQREAIKSVKMGDLQPGVGGLTSSVDGGGSIILDRNAFQSNGNYILLHEAGHAVDFKYGISGNGFGQGPFVTNYAQTNRMEDFAESFAHYYTNPGKLQATSPAKYNVVASLPGMRR
;
A
#
# COMPACT_ATOMS: atom_id res chain seq x y z
N MET A 1 -51.43 -36.24 39.61
CA MET A 1 -52.11 -36.34 38.31
C MET A 1 -51.08 -36.08 37.22
N PRO A 2 -50.78 -37.05 36.34
CA PRO A 2 -49.86 -36.82 35.22
C PRO A 2 -50.63 -36.23 34.02
N PRO A 3 -50.01 -35.33 33.21
CA PRO A 3 -50.63 -34.87 31.97
C PRO A 3 -50.41 -35.85 30.82
N ASN A 4 -51.46 -35.90 30.00
CA ASN A 4 -51.78 -36.77 28.89
C ASN A 4 -51.02 -36.40 27.59
N PRO A 5 -50.52 -37.37 26.79
CA PRO A 5 -49.99 -37.13 25.45
C PRO A 5 -51.01 -37.52 24.37
N GLN A 6 -51.23 -36.66 23.36
CA GLN A 6 -51.74 -37.03 22.01
C GLN A 6 -52.03 -35.77 21.17
N ASN A 7 -51.31 -35.55 20.05
CA ASN A 7 -51.89 -35.70 18.70
C ASN A 7 -50.83 -35.63 17.57
N PRO A 8 -50.99 -36.35 16.42
CA PRO A 8 -49.98 -36.48 15.36
C PRO A 8 -50.39 -35.95 13.94
N MET A 9 -49.43 -36.05 13.00
CA MET A 9 -49.52 -35.99 11.50
C MET A 9 -49.55 -34.59 10.84
N ALA A 10 -48.99 -34.29 9.65
CA ALA A 10 -48.52 -35.08 8.50
C ALA A 10 -47.54 -34.26 7.58
N PRO A 11 -46.94 -34.85 6.51
CA PRO A 11 -45.82 -34.29 5.72
C PRO A 11 -46.21 -33.72 4.34
N ILE A 12 -45.39 -32.78 3.82
CA ILE A 12 -45.38 -32.25 2.44
C ILE A 12 -43.89 -31.98 2.13
N GLY A 13 -43.24 -32.26 1.00
CA GLY A 13 -43.62 -32.72 -0.33
C GLY A 13 -42.46 -32.28 -1.27
N ILE A 14 -41.86 -33.22 -1.97
CA ILE A 14 -40.67 -33.04 -2.84
C ILE A 14 -41.08 -32.32 -4.13
N MET A 15 -40.30 -31.33 -4.58
CA MET A 15 -40.35 -30.82 -5.97
C MET A 15 -38.97 -30.79 -6.63
N ASN A 16 -38.99 -31.18 -7.90
CA ASN A 16 -37.90 -31.45 -8.83
C ASN A 16 -37.70 -30.23 -9.77
N PRO A 17 -36.48 -29.87 -10.21
CA PRO A 17 -36.27 -28.73 -11.12
C PRO A 17 -36.13 -29.17 -12.58
N GLY A 18 -36.65 -28.38 -13.54
CA GLY A 18 -36.28 -28.58 -14.94
C GLY A 18 -37.03 -27.74 -15.98
N LEU A 19 -36.23 -27.15 -16.88
CA LEU A 19 -36.51 -26.69 -18.25
C LEU A 19 -37.16 -25.32 -18.47
N ILE A 20 -36.35 -24.35 -18.92
CA ILE A 20 -36.78 -23.28 -19.83
C ILE A 20 -35.82 -23.22 -21.02
N THR A 21 -36.40 -23.32 -22.22
CA THR A 21 -35.76 -23.25 -23.53
C THR A 21 -35.83 -21.84 -24.12
N GLY A 22 -34.70 -21.38 -24.66
CA GLY A 22 -34.51 -20.70 -25.96
C GLY A 22 -35.32 -19.46 -26.33
N ILE A 23 -34.62 -18.33 -26.54
CA ILE A 23 -35.03 -17.29 -27.49
C ILE A 23 -33.77 -16.70 -28.16
N THR A 24 -33.76 -16.66 -29.49
CA THR A 24 -32.75 -16.02 -30.35
C THR A 24 -33.12 -14.55 -30.61
N PRO A 25 -32.16 -13.60 -30.67
CA PRO A 25 -32.45 -12.25 -31.15
C PRO A 25 -32.12 -12.08 -32.64
N THR A 26 -33.06 -11.48 -33.35
CA THR A 26 -32.94 -10.95 -34.71
C THR A 26 -32.37 -9.53 -34.69
N PHE A 27 -31.42 -9.25 -35.59
CA PHE A 27 -30.86 -7.91 -35.81
C PHE A 27 -31.55 -7.20 -36.98
N SER A 28 -31.90 -5.92 -36.78
CA SER A 28 -32.31 -4.99 -37.83
C SER A 28 -31.33 -3.80 -37.91
N PRO A 29 -31.07 -3.24 -39.11
CA PRO A 29 -29.93 -2.35 -39.36
C PRO A 29 -30.17 -0.88 -38.99
N LEU A 30 -29.06 -0.17 -38.72
CA LEU A 30 -28.98 1.26 -38.43
C LEU A 30 -29.41 2.14 -39.62
N PRO A 31 -30.06 3.29 -39.38
CA PRO A 31 -30.14 4.37 -40.35
C PRO A 31 -28.92 5.31 -40.29
N THR A 32 -28.41 5.60 -41.48
CA THR A 32 -27.42 6.62 -41.82
C THR A 32 -28.03 8.03 -41.78
N GLY A 33 -27.34 8.99 -41.17
CA GLY A 33 -27.73 10.40 -41.26
C GLY A 33 -26.85 11.36 -40.46
N LEU A 34 -25.88 11.99 -41.15
CA LEU A 34 -25.16 13.19 -40.70
C LEU A 34 -25.99 14.44 -41.03
N PRO A 35 -25.82 15.53 -40.26
CA PRO A 35 -25.67 16.82 -40.93
C PRO A 35 -24.47 17.66 -40.43
N GLN A 36 -23.93 18.38 -41.41
CA GLN A 36 -22.82 19.33 -41.38
C GLN A 36 -23.24 20.71 -40.83
N GLY A 37 -22.23 21.50 -40.44
CA GLY A 37 -22.27 22.97 -40.38
C GLY A 37 -22.07 23.52 -38.95
N GLY A 38 -21.27 24.54 -38.67
CA GLY A 38 -20.53 25.46 -39.51
C GLY A 38 -19.69 26.40 -38.62
N ILE A 39 -18.63 26.93 -39.21
CA ILE A 39 -17.60 27.78 -38.59
C ILE A 39 -18.06 29.24 -38.70
N THR A 40 -17.86 30.05 -37.65
CA THR A 40 -17.80 31.52 -37.80
C THR A 40 -16.67 32.10 -36.94
N PRO A 41 -15.90 33.10 -37.44
CA PRO A 41 -14.81 33.73 -36.70
C PRO A 41 -15.22 35.08 -36.07
N SER A 42 -14.38 35.46 -35.09
CA SER A 42 -14.10 36.77 -34.44
C SER A 42 -14.68 38.07 -35.03
N PRO A 43 -14.76 39.13 -34.21
CA PRO A 43 -13.84 40.24 -34.52
C PRO A 43 -13.10 40.84 -33.31
N ALA A 44 -11.92 41.38 -33.64
CA ALA A 44 -11.07 42.24 -32.83
C ALA A 44 -11.56 43.71 -32.84
N GLN A 45 -11.22 44.44 -31.77
CA GLN A 45 -10.93 45.89 -31.75
C GLN A 45 -9.81 46.05 -30.70
N ASP A 46 -8.56 46.40 -31.10
CA ASP A 46 -8.02 47.77 -31.25
C ASP A 46 -8.55 48.72 -30.15
N GLY A 47 -7.76 49.36 -29.29
CA GLY A 47 -6.35 49.77 -29.36
C GLY A 47 -6.29 51.20 -28.84
N THR A 48 -5.37 51.54 -27.94
CA THR A 48 -4.74 52.87 -27.85
C THR A 48 -3.60 52.85 -26.84
N ALA A 49 -2.43 53.20 -27.36
CA ALA A 49 -1.17 53.41 -26.67
C ALA A 49 -1.10 54.80 -26.04
N LEU A 50 -0.30 54.94 -24.98
CA LEU A 50 0.63 56.07 -24.81
C LEU A 50 1.90 55.55 -24.11
N SER A 51 3.04 55.94 -24.68
CA SER A 51 4.41 55.56 -24.31
C SER A 51 5.07 56.69 -23.46
N PRO A 52 6.42 56.85 -23.40
CA PRO A 52 7.21 56.63 -22.17
C PRO A 52 8.02 57.89 -21.75
N LEU A 53 8.78 57.84 -20.63
CA LEU A 53 10.02 58.61 -20.28
C LEU A 53 10.25 58.46 -18.76
N GLY A 54 11.45 58.33 -18.17
CA GLY A 54 12.87 58.29 -18.58
C GLY A 54 13.65 57.55 -17.46
N THR A 55 14.72 56.79 -17.72
CA THR A 55 16.13 57.16 -17.99
C THR A 55 16.75 58.23 -17.07
N LEU A 56 17.74 57.81 -16.27
CA LEU A 56 19.11 58.34 -16.10
C LEU A 56 19.90 57.29 -15.26
N LEU A 57 20.86 56.55 -15.84
CA LEU A 57 22.32 56.82 -15.89
C LEU A 57 22.96 56.98 -14.50
N ALA A 58 24.15 56.48 -14.14
CA ALA A 58 25.27 55.73 -14.74
C ALA A 58 26.10 55.28 -13.51
N GLY A 59 27.02 54.31 -13.47
CA GLY A 59 28.01 53.71 -14.37
C GLY A 59 29.08 53.11 -13.41
N ASN A 60 30.17 52.44 -13.75
CA ASN A 60 30.74 51.86 -14.96
C ASN A 60 32.03 51.14 -14.49
N ASN A 61 32.51 50.19 -15.29
CA ASN A 61 33.90 49.65 -15.36
C ASN A 61 34.32 48.47 -14.47
N GLY A 62 34.55 47.32 -15.13
CA GLY A 62 35.38 46.19 -14.66
C GLY A 62 36.90 46.47 -14.78
N PRO A 63 37.80 45.50 -15.11
CA PRO A 63 37.54 44.13 -15.59
C PRO A 63 38.54 43.02 -15.14
N GLN A 64 38.33 41.79 -15.66
CA GLN A 64 39.26 40.67 -15.91
C GLN A 64 39.79 39.75 -14.78
N GLY A 65 39.67 38.42 -15.03
CA GLY A 65 40.49 37.36 -14.42
C GLY A 65 39.84 35.97 -14.45
N ILE A 66 40.29 35.08 -15.34
CA ILE A 66 39.82 33.68 -15.55
C ILE A 66 40.67 32.68 -14.69
N PRO A 67 40.53 31.35 -14.80
CA PRO A 67 39.99 30.42 -13.82
C PRO A 67 41.05 29.64 -13.00
N GLY A 68 40.72 29.24 -11.76
CA GLY A 68 41.58 28.41 -10.91
C GLY A 68 40.89 27.14 -10.46
N GLN A 69 41.38 26.01 -10.97
CA GLN A 69 41.07 24.64 -10.53
C GLN A 69 41.41 24.44 -9.05
N ASN A 70 40.58 23.70 -8.31
CA ASN A 70 40.99 23.05 -7.07
C ASN A 70 40.39 21.64 -6.96
N PRO A 71 41.17 20.58 -7.20
CA PRO A 71 40.84 19.23 -6.76
C PRO A 71 41.85 18.77 -5.72
N GLN A 72 41.45 18.77 -4.44
CA GLN A 72 42.10 18.07 -3.32
C GLN A 72 41.23 18.31 -2.07
N ALA A 73 40.87 17.36 -1.21
CA ALA A 73 41.35 16.02 -1.03
C ALA A 73 40.23 15.15 -0.43
N GLN A 74 40.06 13.96 -1.01
CA GLN A 74 39.63 12.79 -0.26
C GLN A 74 40.77 12.43 0.69
N ASN A 75 40.48 12.27 1.98
CA ASN A 75 41.36 11.48 2.84
C ASN A 75 40.51 10.62 3.75
N LEU A 76 40.55 9.32 3.46
CA LEU A 76 39.94 8.25 4.21
C LEU A 76 40.64 8.10 5.56
N LEU A 77 39.85 7.99 6.63
CA LEU A 77 40.27 7.23 7.82
C LEU A 77 40.30 5.75 7.42
N GLN A 78 41.49 5.22 7.13
CA GLN A 78 41.72 3.78 7.12
C GLN A 78 42.16 3.35 8.53
N ASP A 79 41.37 2.46 9.12
CA ASP A 79 41.70 1.75 10.35
C ASP A 79 42.93 0.85 10.10
N PRO A 80 44.05 1.04 10.83
CA PRO A 80 45.26 0.23 10.65
C PRO A 80 45.08 -1.26 11.00
N ASN A 81 43.91 -1.70 11.49
CA ASN A 81 43.60 -3.11 11.77
C ASN A 81 42.69 -3.82 10.75
N GLN A 82 42.31 -3.19 9.63
CA GLN A 82 41.56 -3.91 8.60
C GLN A 82 42.48 -4.79 7.75
N LYS A 83 42.37 -6.12 7.93
CA LYS A 83 42.90 -7.09 6.97
C LYS A 83 42.30 -6.81 5.59
N PRO A 84 43.11 -6.81 4.52
CA PRO A 84 42.61 -6.59 3.17
C PRO A 84 41.55 -7.64 2.82
N PRO A 85 40.51 -7.26 2.05
CA PRO A 85 39.49 -8.20 1.60
C PRO A 85 40.15 -9.33 0.81
N VAL A 86 39.84 -10.57 1.21
CA VAL A 86 40.37 -11.77 0.55
C VAL A 86 39.64 -11.91 -0.79
N ASP A 87 40.39 -11.91 -1.89
CA ASP A 87 39.88 -12.16 -3.24
C ASP A 87 39.29 -13.58 -3.31
N PRO A 88 37.96 -13.74 -3.48
CA PRO A 88 37.31 -15.05 -3.53
C PRO A 88 37.73 -15.90 -4.73
N ASN A 89 38.34 -15.29 -5.76
CA ASN A 89 38.68 -15.94 -7.01
C ASN A 89 40.17 -16.31 -7.12
N LYS A 90 40.97 -16.05 -6.07
CA LYS A 90 42.38 -16.46 -6.08
C LYS A 90 42.48 -17.99 -6.00
N PRO A 91 43.15 -18.67 -6.96
CA PRO A 91 43.35 -20.11 -6.89
C PRO A 91 44.04 -20.49 -5.58
N LEU A 92 43.48 -21.46 -4.88
CA LEU A 92 44.12 -22.05 -3.70
C LEU A 92 45.44 -22.69 -4.14
N ASP A 93 46.54 -22.25 -3.51
CA ASP A 93 47.86 -22.84 -3.74
C ASP A 93 47.87 -24.27 -3.15
N PRO A 94 47.98 -25.31 -4.00
CA PRO A 94 47.91 -26.70 -3.55
C PRO A 94 49.10 -27.12 -2.67
N ASN A 95 50.16 -26.31 -2.57
CA ASN A 95 51.36 -26.64 -1.81
C ASN A 95 51.49 -25.87 -0.48
N LYS A 96 50.53 -25.02 -0.12
CA LYS A 96 50.57 -24.31 1.17
C LYS A 96 50.13 -25.25 2.31
N PRO A 97 50.94 -25.46 3.36
CA PRO A 97 50.54 -26.26 4.52
C PRO A 97 49.24 -25.70 5.11
N ARG A 98 48.24 -26.58 5.29
CA ARG A 98 46.97 -26.21 5.93
C ARG A 98 47.22 -25.85 7.39
N ASP A 99 46.61 -24.75 7.83
CA ASP A 99 46.66 -24.31 9.22
C ASP A 99 45.82 -25.26 10.09
N PRO A 100 46.40 -25.93 11.09
CA PRO A 100 45.66 -26.83 11.99
C PRO A 100 44.56 -26.13 12.81
N ASN A 101 44.59 -24.80 12.91
CA ASN A 101 43.65 -24.01 13.71
C ASN A 101 42.59 -23.28 12.86
N ASP A 102 42.48 -23.56 11.57
CA ASP A 102 41.40 -22.98 10.74
C ASP A 102 40.05 -23.62 11.14
N PRO A 103 39.08 -22.85 11.68
CA PRO A 103 37.76 -23.38 12.07
C PRO A 103 36.94 -23.90 10.89
N ASN A 104 37.35 -23.61 9.64
CA ASN A 104 36.76 -24.19 8.43
C ASN A 104 37.43 -25.49 7.98
N ASN A 105 38.44 -25.99 8.71
CA ASN A 105 39.06 -27.28 8.43
C ASN A 105 38.20 -28.41 9.01
N GLN A 106 37.03 -28.63 8.41
CA GLN A 106 36.26 -29.85 8.65
C GLN A 106 37.03 -31.02 8.03
N ASP A 107 37.54 -31.91 8.89
CA ASP A 107 38.12 -33.17 8.46
C ASP A 107 37.02 -34.02 7.78
N PRO A 108 37.09 -34.25 6.46
CA PRO A 108 36.09 -35.05 5.76
C PRO A 108 36.09 -36.53 6.18
N ASN A 109 37.05 -36.95 7.03
CA ASN A 109 37.13 -38.28 7.61
C ASN A 109 36.76 -38.34 9.10
N LYS A 110 36.15 -37.30 9.68
CA LYS A 110 35.61 -37.41 11.04
C LYS A 110 34.39 -38.33 11.02
N VAL A 111 34.65 -39.63 11.19
CA VAL A 111 33.63 -40.66 11.40
C VAL A 111 32.87 -40.27 12.67
N GLU A 112 31.57 -40.00 12.53
CA GLU A 112 30.70 -39.74 13.67
C GLU A 112 30.78 -40.91 14.64
N ASP A 113 30.96 -40.62 15.93
CA ASP A 113 31.04 -41.64 16.99
C ASP A 113 29.73 -42.42 17.03
N PRO A 114 29.73 -43.72 16.65
CA PRO A 114 28.51 -44.52 16.59
C PRO A 114 27.89 -44.79 17.98
N ASN A 115 28.58 -44.42 19.06
CA ASN A 115 28.08 -44.53 20.43
C ASN A 115 27.62 -43.21 21.05
N LYS A 116 27.59 -42.09 20.30
CA LYS A 116 26.98 -40.85 20.82
C LYS A 116 25.51 -41.16 21.16
N PRO A 117 25.08 -40.98 22.42
CA PRO A 117 23.69 -41.20 22.80
C PRO A 117 22.80 -40.35 21.90
N LYS A 118 21.85 -41.00 21.21
CA LYS A 118 20.78 -40.27 20.51
C LYS A 118 20.11 -39.35 21.51
N ASP A 119 19.84 -38.11 21.10
CA ASP A 119 19.09 -37.19 21.94
C ASP A 119 17.73 -37.84 22.23
N PRO A 120 17.38 -38.11 23.50
CA PRO A 120 16.11 -38.74 23.82
C PRO A 120 14.88 -37.90 23.41
N ASN A 121 15.08 -36.66 22.94
CA ASN A 121 14.02 -35.79 22.40
C ASN A 121 13.98 -35.75 20.86
N GLU A 122 14.81 -36.51 20.13
CA GLU A 122 14.67 -36.61 18.67
C GLU A 122 13.44 -37.43 18.31
N MET A 123 12.45 -36.80 17.68
CA MET A 123 11.34 -37.52 17.03
C MET A 123 11.89 -38.48 15.98
N THR A 124 11.34 -39.68 15.94
CA THR A 124 11.58 -40.63 14.85
C THR A 124 11.03 -40.06 13.53
N GLU A 125 11.56 -40.52 12.40
CA GLU A 125 11.06 -40.10 11.08
C GLU A 125 9.57 -40.42 10.88
N GLU A 126 9.09 -41.52 11.46
CA GLU A 126 7.67 -41.88 11.45
C GLU A 126 6.81 -40.89 12.25
N GLU A 127 7.29 -40.44 13.42
CA GLU A 127 6.61 -39.42 14.22
C GLU A 127 6.62 -38.05 13.53
N LYS A 128 7.74 -37.67 12.90
CA LYS A 128 7.81 -36.43 12.10
C LYS A 128 6.83 -36.45 10.94
N GLN A 129 6.77 -37.57 10.20
CA GLN A 129 5.83 -37.75 9.10
C GLN A 129 4.38 -37.63 9.56
N LYS A 130 4.03 -38.34 10.64
CA LYS A 130 2.67 -38.29 11.21
C LYS A 130 2.30 -36.89 11.70
N ARG A 131 3.24 -36.17 12.32
CA ARG A 131 3.04 -34.78 12.75
C ARG A 131 2.87 -33.83 11.57
N ALA A 132 3.65 -34.02 10.51
CA ALA A 132 3.52 -33.23 9.29
C ALA A 132 2.13 -33.41 8.63
N GLU A 133 1.62 -34.64 8.56
CA GLU A 133 0.27 -34.94 8.07
C GLU A 133 -0.83 -34.31 8.95
N GLU A 134 -0.68 -34.34 10.27
CA GLU A 134 -1.60 -33.67 11.20
C GLU A 134 -1.62 -32.15 10.97
N ILE A 135 -0.45 -31.53 10.82
CA ILE A 135 -0.34 -30.09 10.56
C ILE A 135 -0.99 -29.72 9.22
N GLN A 136 -0.77 -30.51 8.16
CA GLN A 136 -1.42 -30.28 6.86
C GLN A 136 -2.95 -30.27 6.98
N LYS A 137 -3.53 -31.21 7.74
CA LYS A 137 -4.97 -31.25 7.99
C LYS A 137 -5.46 -30.02 8.77
N GLN A 138 -4.71 -29.58 9.78
CA GLN A 138 -5.06 -28.36 10.54
C GLN A 138 -4.99 -27.10 9.68
N LEU A 139 -4.01 -27.02 8.77
CA LEU A 139 -3.89 -25.91 7.82
C LEU A 139 -5.10 -25.84 6.89
N GLU A 140 -5.57 -26.96 6.35
CA GLU A 140 -6.78 -27.00 5.50
C GLU A 140 -8.03 -26.52 6.26
N GLU A 141 -8.21 -26.97 7.50
CA GLU A 141 -9.34 -26.56 8.34
C GLU A 141 -9.30 -25.07 8.69
N LEU A 142 -8.13 -24.54 9.05
CA LEU A 142 -7.95 -23.11 9.34
C LEU A 142 -8.11 -22.23 8.10
N GLN A 143 -7.64 -22.68 6.93
CA GLN A 143 -7.84 -21.93 5.68
C GLN A 143 -9.33 -21.81 5.34
N LYS A 144 -10.10 -22.87 5.54
CA LYS A 144 -11.56 -22.83 5.37
C LYS A 144 -12.20 -21.88 6.38
N LYS A 145 -11.81 -21.96 7.66
CA LYS A 145 -12.34 -21.09 8.72
C LYS A 145 -12.02 -19.62 8.48
N LEU A 146 -10.79 -19.33 8.02
CA LEU A 146 -10.37 -17.99 7.61
C LEU A 146 -11.28 -17.42 6.50
N GLN A 147 -11.60 -18.22 5.47
CA GLN A 147 -12.54 -17.81 4.43
C GLN A 147 -13.95 -17.56 4.97
N GLU A 148 -14.44 -18.41 5.87
CA GLU A 148 -15.75 -18.23 6.51
C GLU A 148 -15.81 -16.97 7.38
N ASP A 149 -14.75 -16.68 8.14
CA ASP A 149 -14.69 -15.53 9.04
C ASP A 149 -14.51 -14.22 8.25
N MET A 150 -13.70 -14.22 7.18
CA MET A 150 -13.65 -13.11 6.22
C MET A 150 -15.01 -12.86 5.55
N ALA A 151 -15.73 -13.91 5.14
CA ALA A 151 -17.05 -13.78 4.52
C ALA A 151 -18.11 -13.24 5.49
N LYS A 152 -17.97 -13.50 6.80
CA LYS A 152 -18.82 -12.94 7.86
C LYS A 152 -18.42 -11.52 8.26
N GLY A 153 -17.25 -11.04 7.81
CA GLY A 153 -16.67 -9.77 8.25
C GLY A 153 -16.12 -9.80 9.68
N ASP A 154 -15.84 -10.98 10.24
CA ASP A 154 -15.21 -11.13 11.55
C ASP A 154 -13.68 -11.05 11.41
N TRP A 155 -13.19 -9.82 11.20
CA TRP A 155 -11.77 -9.55 10.94
C TRP A 155 -10.86 -9.93 12.11
N ASP A 156 -11.35 -9.85 13.35
CA ASP A 156 -10.59 -10.25 14.54
C ASP A 156 -10.40 -11.76 14.61
N ALA A 157 -11.42 -12.55 14.25
CA ALA A 157 -11.31 -13.99 14.12
C ALA A 157 -10.39 -14.39 12.95
N ALA A 158 -10.55 -13.73 11.79
CA ALA A 158 -9.70 -13.95 10.62
C ALA A 158 -8.21 -13.68 10.92
N ALA A 159 -7.89 -12.61 11.63
CA ALA A 159 -6.51 -12.30 12.02
C ALA A 159 -5.89 -13.37 12.94
N LYS A 160 -6.68 -13.93 13.87
CA LYS A 160 -6.22 -15.02 14.76
C LYS A 160 -5.95 -16.30 13.98
N ASP A 161 -6.85 -16.68 13.09
CA ASP A 161 -6.70 -17.88 12.26
C ASP A 161 -5.47 -17.77 11.34
N LEU A 162 -5.25 -16.58 10.75
CA LEU A 162 -4.06 -16.32 9.94
C LEU A 162 -2.75 -16.46 10.74
N ALA A 163 -2.69 -15.92 11.96
CA ALA A 163 -1.53 -16.08 12.83
C ALA A 163 -1.25 -17.55 13.17
N GLN A 164 -2.31 -18.34 13.36
CA GLN A 164 -2.18 -19.78 13.61
C GLN A 164 -1.67 -20.54 12.36
N ILE A 165 -2.16 -20.20 11.16
CA ILE A 165 -1.66 -20.75 9.89
C ILE A 165 -0.15 -20.52 9.76
N GLN A 166 0.34 -19.30 10.04
CA GLN A 166 1.76 -18.97 9.95
C GLN A 166 2.62 -19.79 10.92
N SER A 167 2.13 -19.99 12.14
CA SER A 167 2.82 -20.83 13.14
C SER A 167 2.93 -22.28 12.67
N LEU A 168 1.85 -22.84 12.13
CA LEU A 168 1.82 -24.22 11.64
C LEU A 168 2.69 -24.43 10.40
N GLN A 169 2.72 -23.48 9.46
CA GLN A 169 3.61 -23.55 8.29
C GLN A 169 5.08 -23.53 8.68
N LYS A 170 5.45 -22.74 9.71
CA LYS A 170 6.81 -22.73 10.24
C LYS A 170 7.19 -24.07 10.87
N GLU A 171 6.29 -24.67 11.66
CA GLU A 171 6.50 -25.99 12.25
C GLU A 171 6.64 -27.08 11.16
N LEU A 172 5.78 -27.05 10.14
CA LEU A 172 5.84 -27.97 9.01
C LEU A 172 7.18 -27.88 8.27
N GLY A 173 7.70 -26.67 8.06
CA GLY A 173 9.00 -26.47 7.42
C GLY A 173 10.17 -26.99 8.25
N GLN A 174 10.10 -26.91 9.58
CA GLN A 174 11.09 -27.50 10.48
C GLN A 174 11.08 -29.03 10.42
N LEU A 175 9.90 -29.65 10.31
CA LEU A 175 9.76 -31.10 10.25
C LEU A 175 10.19 -31.69 8.91
N THR A 176 9.89 -30.99 7.81
CA THR A 176 10.11 -31.50 6.44
C THR A 176 11.41 -31.01 5.80
N GLY A 177 12.05 -29.99 6.38
CA GLY A 177 13.19 -29.30 5.78
C GLY A 177 12.83 -28.42 4.58
N GLN A 178 11.53 -28.27 4.26
CA GLN A 178 11.06 -27.37 3.21
C GLN A 178 10.84 -25.96 3.77
N GLN A 179 11.30 -24.92 3.07
CA GLN A 179 10.92 -23.55 3.44
C GLN A 179 9.43 -23.32 3.13
N PRO A 180 8.70 -22.58 3.99
CA PRO A 180 7.32 -22.20 3.69
C PRO A 180 7.28 -21.40 2.38
N GLY A 181 6.35 -21.77 1.48
CA GLY A 181 6.17 -21.11 0.20
C GLY A 181 5.60 -19.70 0.32
N ASN A 182 5.72 -18.90 -0.76
CA ASN A 182 5.25 -17.52 -0.83
C ASN A 182 3.73 -17.36 -0.61
N GLU A 183 2.97 -18.44 -0.72
CA GLU A 183 1.50 -18.48 -0.55
C GLU A 183 1.03 -17.93 0.81
N ALA A 184 1.81 -18.16 1.88
CA ALA A 184 1.51 -17.62 3.21
C ALA A 184 1.54 -16.08 3.25
N GLN A 185 2.49 -15.51 2.51
CA GLN A 185 2.70 -14.08 2.41
C GLN A 185 1.60 -13.42 1.57
N GLU A 186 1.16 -14.08 0.49
CA GLU A 186 0.04 -13.62 -0.33
C GLU A 186 -1.29 -13.67 0.43
N GLN A 187 -1.54 -14.74 1.20
CA GLN A 187 -2.74 -14.84 2.05
C GLN A 187 -2.77 -13.73 3.13
N GLN A 188 -1.62 -13.40 3.71
CA GLN A 188 -1.52 -12.27 4.64
C GLN A 188 -1.86 -10.94 3.97
N GLN A 189 -1.31 -10.69 2.77
CA GLN A 189 -1.63 -9.47 2.01
C GLN A 189 -3.11 -9.41 1.61
N ALA A 190 -3.74 -10.56 1.34
CA ALA A 190 -5.16 -10.63 1.02
C ALA A 190 -6.04 -10.28 2.24
N VAL A 191 -5.71 -10.80 3.44
CA VAL A 191 -6.44 -10.47 4.67
C VAL A 191 -6.24 -9.00 5.03
N GLU A 192 -5.02 -8.49 4.99
CA GLU A 192 -4.71 -7.07 5.25
C GLU A 192 -5.39 -6.17 4.20
N GLY A 193 -5.37 -6.56 2.93
CA GLY A 193 -6.06 -5.85 1.85
C GLY A 193 -7.57 -5.85 2.01
N ALA A 194 -8.17 -7.00 2.35
CA ALA A 194 -9.61 -7.14 2.56
C ALA A 194 -10.07 -6.38 3.80
N GLN A 195 -9.31 -6.39 4.89
CA GLN A 195 -9.60 -5.61 6.09
C GLN A 195 -9.58 -4.10 5.80
N ASN A 196 -8.69 -3.66 4.91
CA ASN A 196 -8.62 -2.27 4.47
C ASN A 196 -9.70 -1.90 3.42
N ALA A 197 -10.20 -2.87 2.64
CA ALA A 197 -11.19 -2.67 1.57
C ALA A 197 -12.65 -2.97 1.98
N ALA A 198 -12.88 -3.68 3.09
CA ALA A 198 -14.20 -4.03 3.60
C ALA A 198 -15.16 -2.82 3.72
N PRO A 199 -14.72 -1.62 4.14
CA PRO A 199 -15.61 -0.47 4.22
C PRO A 199 -16.08 0.06 2.86
N GLU A 200 -15.27 -0.09 1.81
CA GLU A 200 -15.62 0.35 0.44
C GLU A 200 -16.63 -0.59 -0.22
N GLN A 201 -16.53 -1.90 0.00
CA GLN A 201 -17.45 -2.88 -0.60
C GLN A 201 -18.83 -2.91 0.08
N GLN A 202 -18.89 -2.67 1.40
CA GLN A 202 -20.14 -2.61 2.14
C GLN A 202 -20.98 -1.38 1.75
N ALA A 203 -20.33 -0.23 1.50
CA ALA A 203 -20.97 0.96 0.96
C ALA A 203 -21.50 0.78 -0.48
N GLN A 204 -20.87 -0.08 -1.29
CA GLN A 204 -21.32 -0.40 -2.65
C GLN A 204 -22.46 -1.45 -2.68
N GLN A 205 -22.51 -2.39 -1.74
CA GLN A 205 -23.59 -3.38 -1.66
C GLN A 205 -24.92 -2.75 -1.20
N GLU A 206 -24.90 -1.78 -0.29
CA GLU A 206 -26.11 -1.07 0.15
C GLU A 206 -26.69 -0.15 -0.94
N GLN A 207 -25.86 0.34 -1.86
CA GLN A 207 -26.32 1.10 -3.04
C GLN A 207 -26.95 0.21 -4.13
N ASN A 208 -26.63 -1.10 -4.15
CA ASN A 208 -27.14 -2.05 -5.15
C ASN A 208 -28.39 -2.84 -4.71
N ALA A 209 -28.89 -2.65 -3.49
CA ALA A 209 -30.14 -3.27 -3.01
C ALA A 209 -31.43 -2.52 -3.44
N ALA A 210 -31.31 -1.43 -4.20
CA ALA A 210 -32.45 -0.77 -4.83
C ALA A 210 -32.77 -1.42 -6.19
N PRO A 211 -34.04 -1.73 -6.51
CA PRO A 211 -34.38 -2.36 -7.78
C PRO A 211 -34.26 -1.32 -8.90
N GLN A 212 -33.20 -1.42 -9.70
CA GLN A 212 -33.08 -0.66 -10.94
C GLN A 212 -32.86 -1.57 -12.14
N GLN A 213 -33.64 -1.25 -13.16
CA GLN A 213 -33.75 -1.90 -14.45
C GLN A 213 -32.43 -1.78 -15.22
N ALA A 214 -32.12 -2.82 -15.98
CA ALA A 214 -30.94 -2.90 -16.85
C ALA A 214 -30.86 -1.73 -17.85
N PRO A 215 -29.63 -1.37 -18.25
CA PRO A 215 -29.35 -1.53 -19.66
C PRO A 215 -28.04 -2.28 -19.97
N GLN A 216 -28.00 -2.75 -21.20
CA GLN A 216 -27.01 -3.63 -21.81
C GLN A 216 -25.75 -2.89 -22.24
N GLY A 217 -24.60 -3.55 -22.06
CA GLY A 217 -23.53 -3.66 -23.06
C GLY A 217 -22.58 -2.48 -23.26
N ALA A 218 -21.37 -2.59 -22.71
CA ALA A 218 -20.13 -2.24 -23.41
C ALA A 218 -18.93 -2.88 -22.70
N GLU A 219 -18.20 -3.75 -23.42
CA GLU A 219 -16.80 -4.07 -23.13
C GLU A 219 -16.01 -2.77 -23.17
N GLN A 220 -15.36 -2.38 -22.07
CA GLN A 220 -14.39 -1.30 -22.06
C GLN A 220 -13.15 -1.70 -21.26
N ALA A 221 -12.02 -1.48 -21.91
CA ALA A 221 -10.67 -1.59 -21.40
C ALA A 221 -10.46 -0.79 -20.10
N ALA A 222 -9.46 -1.21 -19.34
CA ALA A 222 -9.00 -0.58 -18.10
C ALA A 222 -9.02 0.96 -18.19
N PRO A 223 -9.67 1.67 -17.24
CA PRO A 223 -9.68 3.12 -17.25
C PRO A 223 -8.28 3.66 -16.96
N GLN A 224 -7.75 4.40 -17.93
CA GLN A 224 -6.54 5.18 -17.80
C GLN A 224 -6.73 6.29 -16.75
N ALA A 225 -5.66 6.53 -15.99
CA ALA A 225 -5.51 7.55 -14.94
C ALA A 225 -5.68 8.99 -15.45
N GLN A 226 -6.91 9.42 -15.77
CA GLN A 226 -7.20 10.76 -16.26
C GLN A 226 -7.78 11.74 -15.23
N ASN A 227 -7.98 11.38 -13.96
CA ASN A 227 -8.73 12.26 -13.04
C ASN A 227 -8.07 12.55 -11.68
N ALA A 228 -6.74 12.68 -11.62
CA ALA A 228 -6.13 13.28 -10.41
C ALA A 228 -6.48 14.77 -10.26
N ASP A 229 -6.63 15.50 -11.37
CA ASP A 229 -7.07 16.91 -11.35
C ASP A 229 -8.55 17.07 -10.93
N GLN A 230 -9.37 16.02 -11.01
CA GLN A 230 -10.78 16.11 -10.56
C GLN A 230 -10.92 16.08 -9.03
N ALA A 231 -9.99 15.43 -8.31
CA ALA A 231 -10.01 15.46 -6.85
C ALA A 231 -9.79 16.89 -6.31
N GLN A 232 -8.96 17.70 -6.97
CA GLN A 232 -8.75 19.10 -6.57
C GLN A 232 -9.97 20.01 -6.79
N ASN A 233 -10.93 19.57 -7.61
CA ASN A 233 -12.17 20.29 -7.84
C ASN A 233 -13.36 19.65 -7.11
N ALA A 234 -13.10 18.66 -6.25
CA ALA A 234 -14.11 18.06 -5.40
C ALA A 234 -14.64 19.12 -4.44
N GLN A 235 -15.96 19.34 -4.48
CA GLN A 235 -16.62 20.25 -3.58
C GLN A 235 -16.90 19.52 -2.26
N ALA A 236 -16.44 20.10 -1.16
CA ALA A 236 -16.86 19.69 0.17
C ALA A 236 -18.15 20.43 0.56
N SER A 237 -19.12 19.70 1.10
CA SER A 237 -20.31 20.28 1.72
C SER A 237 -20.31 20.02 3.22
N ASN A 238 -21.12 20.78 3.99
CA ASN A 238 -21.23 20.63 5.44
C ASN A 238 -19.88 20.66 6.20
N VAL A 239 -18.92 21.44 5.70
CA VAL A 239 -17.59 21.54 6.29
C VAL A 239 -17.69 22.18 7.68
N GLY A 240 -17.26 21.43 8.70
CA GLY A 240 -17.32 21.83 10.09
C GLY A 240 -16.12 21.31 10.89
N ASP A 241 -16.08 21.72 12.15
CA ASP A 241 -15.07 21.22 13.09
C ASP A 241 -15.37 19.74 13.42
N PRO A 242 -14.33 18.92 13.66
CA PRO A 242 -14.52 17.55 14.12
C PRO A 242 -15.23 17.49 15.48
N THR A 243 -15.97 16.42 15.75
CA THR A 243 -16.47 16.14 17.11
C THR A 243 -15.32 15.93 18.09
N ALA A 244 -15.61 15.89 19.39
CA ALA A 244 -14.59 15.64 20.41
C ALA A 244 -13.88 14.29 20.19
N GLU A 245 -14.63 13.24 19.82
CA GLU A 245 -14.10 11.92 19.53
C GLU A 245 -13.25 11.91 18.25
N GLU A 246 -13.74 12.56 17.19
CA GLU A 246 -12.99 12.71 15.93
C GLU A 246 -11.68 13.47 16.16
N GLN A 247 -11.73 14.59 16.90
CA GLN A 247 -10.56 15.39 17.23
C GLN A 247 -9.55 14.61 18.08
N ALA A 248 -10.01 13.82 19.05
CA ALA A 248 -9.14 12.97 19.85
C ALA A 248 -8.41 11.93 18.98
N ARG A 249 -9.12 11.32 18.02
CA ARG A 249 -8.53 10.37 17.07
C ARG A 249 -7.56 11.05 16.10
N ILE A 250 -7.92 12.22 15.55
CA ILE A 250 -7.01 13.03 14.72
C ILE A 250 -5.71 13.31 15.49
N ASN A 251 -5.81 13.77 16.74
CA ASN A 251 -4.65 14.05 17.59
C ASN A 251 -3.81 12.80 17.84
N GLN A 252 -4.45 11.65 18.08
CA GLN A 252 -3.75 10.37 18.24
C GLN A 252 -2.96 10.00 16.98
N ILE A 253 -3.55 10.14 15.78
CA ILE A 253 -2.88 9.83 14.52
C ILE A 253 -1.71 10.79 14.30
N LEU A 254 -1.95 12.10 14.40
CA LEU A 254 -0.92 13.11 14.17
C LEU A 254 0.20 13.06 15.21
N SER A 255 -0.04 12.50 16.40
CA SER A 255 1.01 12.32 17.41
C SER A 255 2.18 11.45 16.94
N GLN A 256 1.96 10.61 15.92
CA GLN A 256 2.99 9.77 15.29
C GLN A 256 3.98 10.57 14.44
N LEU A 257 3.56 11.75 13.97
CA LEU A 257 4.39 12.60 13.12
C LEU A 257 5.38 13.42 13.96
N PRO A 258 6.61 13.64 13.46
CA PRO A 258 7.53 14.63 14.03
C PRO A 258 6.90 16.03 14.11
N PRO A 259 7.29 16.87 15.08
CA PRO A 259 6.74 18.22 15.25
C PRO A 259 6.80 19.08 13.98
N GLU A 260 7.90 19.01 13.22
CA GLU A 260 8.13 19.78 12.00
C GLU A 260 7.15 19.39 10.87
N GLN A 261 6.74 18.12 10.83
CA GLN A 261 5.76 17.62 9.88
C GLN A 261 4.34 17.97 10.32
N ARG A 262 4.03 17.86 11.62
CA ARG A 262 2.74 18.35 12.16
C ARG A 262 2.51 19.82 11.89
N GLU A 263 3.56 20.64 11.95
CA GLU A 263 3.45 22.08 11.69
C GLU A 263 3.09 22.40 10.23
N ALA A 264 3.21 21.45 9.31
CA ALA A 264 2.71 21.59 7.94
C ALA A 264 1.18 21.45 7.86
N ILE A 265 0.53 20.88 8.87
CA ILE A 265 -0.92 20.70 8.92
C ILE A 265 -1.53 21.90 9.64
N LYS A 266 -2.18 22.80 8.88
CA LYS A 266 -2.70 24.07 9.42
C LYS A 266 -4.10 23.92 10.01
N SER A 267 -4.90 23.04 9.44
CA SER A 267 -6.23 22.69 9.96
C SER A 267 -6.66 21.32 9.47
N VAL A 268 -7.48 20.66 10.27
CA VAL A 268 -8.21 19.45 9.88
C VAL A 268 -9.68 19.70 10.18
N LYS A 269 -10.53 19.55 9.17
CA LYS A 269 -11.99 19.68 9.26
C LYS A 269 -12.66 18.41 8.79
N MET A 270 -13.93 18.28 9.14
CA MET A 270 -14.79 17.21 8.63
C MET A 270 -15.77 17.82 7.62
N GLY A 271 -16.10 17.08 6.58
CA GLY A 271 -17.14 17.46 5.63
C GLY A 271 -17.72 16.24 4.93
N ASP A 272 -18.74 16.47 4.12
CA ASP A 272 -19.25 15.48 3.19
C ASP A 272 -18.55 15.70 1.84
N LEU A 273 -17.69 14.76 1.46
CA LEU A 273 -16.97 14.80 0.20
C LEU A 273 -17.73 14.00 -0.87
N GLN A 274 -17.33 14.18 -2.12
CA GLN A 274 -17.90 13.38 -3.22
C GLN A 274 -17.63 11.88 -2.99
N PRO A 275 -18.56 11.00 -3.41
CA PRO A 275 -18.37 9.55 -3.26
C PRO A 275 -17.01 9.09 -3.81
N GLY A 276 -16.27 8.31 -3.02
CA GLY A 276 -14.93 7.83 -3.36
C GLY A 276 -13.77 8.77 -2.97
N VAL A 277 -14.06 9.95 -2.41
CA VAL A 277 -13.04 10.86 -1.88
C VAL A 277 -13.00 10.76 -0.36
N GLY A 278 -11.95 10.16 0.20
CA GLY A 278 -11.79 10.02 1.65
C GLY A 278 -11.28 11.28 2.35
N GLY A 279 -10.51 12.10 1.63
CA GLY A 279 -9.91 13.33 2.13
C GLY A 279 -9.58 14.27 0.97
N LEU A 280 -9.36 15.55 1.33
CA LEU A 280 -8.93 16.58 0.41
C LEU A 280 -8.00 17.55 1.15
N THR A 281 -6.81 17.76 0.60
CA THR A 281 -5.86 18.77 1.10
C THR A 281 -5.73 19.93 0.14
N SER A 282 -5.97 21.15 0.64
CA SER A 282 -5.71 22.40 -0.07
C SER A 282 -4.44 23.06 0.43
N SER A 283 -3.63 23.62 -0.49
CA SER A 283 -2.45 24.38 -0.12
C SER A 283 -2.83 25.71 0.53
N VAL A 284 -2.15 26.05 1.63
CA VAL A 284 -2.25 27.32 2.36
C VAL A 284 -0.86 27.79 2.75
N ASP A 285 -0.72 29.03 3.23
CA ASP A 285 0.60 29.56 3.61
C ASP A 285 1.29 28.67 4.65
N GLY A 286 2.48 28.18 4.29
CA GLY A 286 3.30 27.30 5.11
C GLY A 286 2.79 25.87 5.32
N GLY A 287 1.84 25.37 4.52
CA GLY A 287 1.37 23.99 4.63
C GLY A 287 0.06 23.64 3.91
N GLY A 288 -0.76 22.78 4.53
CA GLY A 288 -2.04 22.32 4.00
C GLY A 288 -3.21 22.45 4.98
N SER A 289 -4.40 22.70 4.44
CA SER A 289 -5.69 22.57 5.13
C SER A 289 -6.38 21.31 4.64
N ILE A 290 -6.70 20.41 5.57
CA ILE A 290 -7.28 19.10 5.29
C ILE A 290 -8.78 19.12 5.59
N ILE A 291 -9.58 18.56 4.69
CA ILE A 291 -10.98 18.20 4.92
C ILE A 291 -11.08 16.68 4.76
N LEU A 292 -11.61 15.99 5.77
CA LEU A 292 -11.82 14.56 5.76
C LEU A 292 -13.31 14.25 5.57
N ASP A 293 -13.61 13.22 4.78
CA ASP A 293 -14.95 12.66 4.74
C ASP A 293 -15.23 11.92 6.06
N ARG A 294 -16.37 12.21 6.70
CA ARG A 294 -16.69 11.63 8.00
C ARG A 294 -16.86 10.11 7.96
N ASN A 295 -17.50 9.58 6.92
CA ASN A 295 -17.77 8.15 6.82
C ASN A 295 -16.47 7.39 6.50
N ALA A 296 -15.68 7.90 5.56
CA ALA A 296 -14.38 7.32 5.21
C ALA A 296 -13.40 7.41 6.38
N PHE A 297 -13.41 8.51 7.13
CA PHE A 297 -12.55 8.66 8.30
C PHE A 297 -12.88 7.61 9.37
N GLN A 298 -14.15 7.30 9.62
CA GLN A 298 -14.52 6.27 10.60
C GLN A 298 -13.90 4.91 10.25
N SER A 299 -13.89 4.53 8.97
CA SER A 299 -13.42 3.23 8.55
C SER A 299 -11.90 3.12 8.38
N ASN A 300 -11.25 4.08 7.72
CA ASN A 300 -9.82 4.06 7.42
C ASN A 300 -9.10 5.38 7.74
N GLY A 301 -9.52 6.04 8.82
CA GLY A 301 -9.06 7.39 9.15
C GLY A 301 -7.55 7.52 9.38
N ASN A 302 -6.87 6.47 9.84
CA ASN A 302 -5.41 6.51 10.00
C ASN A 302 -4.72 6.71 8.65
N TYR A 303 -5.03 5.86 7.67
CA TYR A 303 -4.41 5.92 6.36
C TYR A 303 -4.77 7.20 5.63
N ILE A 304 -6.07 7.55 5.60
CA ILE A 304 -6.57 8.74 4.90
C ILE A 304 -5.92 10.00 5.47
N LEU A 305 -5.93 10.21 6.79
CA LEU A 305 -5.33 11.41 7.38
C LEU A 305 -3.82 11.48 7.15
N LEU A 306 -3.11 10.34 7.17
CA LEU A 306 -1.67 10.33 6.88
C LEU A 306 -1.38 10.61 5.40
N HIS A 307 -2.23 10.15 4.48
CA HIS A 307 -2.16 10.51 3.06
C HIS A 307 -2.32 12.03 2.88
N GLU A 308 -3.37 12.62 3.45
CA GLU A 308 -3.61 14.06 3.39
C GLU A 308 -2.50 14.88 4.08
N ALA A 309 -1.96 14.37 5.19
CA ALA A 309 -0.79 14.95 5.84
C ALA A 309 0.45 14.91 4.93
N GLY A 310 0.60 13.88 4.11
CA GLY A 310 1.61 13.80 3.06
C GLY A 310 1.52 14.97 2.09
N HIS A 311 0.33 15.27 1.55
CA HIS A 311 0.11 16.46 0.72
C HIS A 311 0.48 17.77 1.44
N ALA A 312 0.06 17.93 2.70
CA ALA A 312 0.39 19.12 3.48
C ALA A 312 1.90 19.30 3.70
N VAL A 313 2.62 18.21 3.96
CA VAL A 313 4.10 18.19 4.07
C VAL A 313 4.74 18.51 2.72
N ASP A 314 4.22 17.98 1.61
CA ASP A 314 4.72 18.32 0.27
C ASP A 314 4.55 19.80 -0.05
N PHE A 315 3.39 20.39 0.26
CA PHE A 315 3.16 21.82 0.06
C PHE A 315 4.13 22.70 0.85
N LYS A 316 4.53 22.26 2.05
CA LYS A 316 5.50 23.02 2.87
C LYS A 316 6.94 22.89 2.37
N TYR A 317 7.36 21.70 1.92
CA TYR A 317 8.78 21.40 1.69
C TYR A 317 9.16 21.09 0.23
N GLY A 318 8.19 20.95 -0.68
CA GLY A 318 8.42 20.68 -2.10
C GLY A 318 9.15 19.35 -2.36
N ILE A 319 8.71 18.27 -1.72
CA ILE A 319 9.41 16.98 -1.71
C ILE A 319 9.15 16.15 -2.97
N SER A 320 7.95 16.24 -3.55
CA SER A 320 7.50 15.39 -4.67
C SER A 320 8.35 15.52 -5.94
N GLY A 321 9.26 16.49 -6.02
CA GLY A 321 10.28 16.57 -7.08
C GLY A 321 11.43 15.56 -6.95
N ASN A 322 11.60 14.89 -5.80
CA ASN A 322 12.77 14.06 -5.47
C ASN A 322 12.59 12.58 -5.87
N GLY A 323 12.21 12.31 -7.11
CA GLY A 323 12.05 10.94 -7.62
C GLY A 323 10.67 10.32 -7.40
N PHE A 324 9.70 11.11 -6.94
CA PHE A 324 8.28 10.73 -6.96
C PHE A 324 7.67 10.97 -8.35
N GLY A 325 6.65 10.19 -8.69
CA GLY A 325 6.05 10.10 -10.02
C GLY A 325 6.73 9.07 -10.94
N GLN A 326 7.69 8.29 -10.41
CA GLN A 326 8.36 7.21 -11.13
C GLN A 326 8.23 5.91 -10.35
N GLY A 327 8.07 4.79 -11.07
CA GLY A 327 7.99 3.48 -10.45
C GLY A 327 9.30 3.08 -9.75
N PRO A 328 9.25 2.08 -8.85
CA PRO A 328 8.07 1.32 -8.43
C PRO A 328 7.14 2.13 -7.50
N PHE A 329 5.83 1.89 -7.64
CA PHE A 329 4.77 2.57 -6.89
C PHE A 329 4.20 1.65 -5.81
N VAL A 330 3.95 2.18 -4.61
CA VAL A 330 3.48 1.39 -3.45
C VAL A 330 1.99 0.98 -3.56
N THR A 331 1.22 1.73 -4.36
CA THR A 331 -0.17 1.44 -4.73
C THR A 331 -0.41 1.80 -6.20
N ASN A 332 -1.57 1.40 -6.73
CA ASN A 332 -2.01 1.85 -8.06
C ASN A 332 -2.36 3.34 -8.09
N TYR A 333 -2.85 3.89 -6.96
CA TYR A 333 -3.20 5.30 -6.86
C TYR A 333 -1.96 6.21 -6.93
N ALA A 334 -0.85 5.78 -6.34
CA ALA A 334 0.45 6.46 -6.44
C ALA A 334 0.96 6.64 -7.88
N GLN A 335 0.43 5.91 -8.87
CA GLN A 335 0.83 6.05 -10.29
C GLN A 335 0.23 7.28 -10.96
N THR A 336 -0.79 7.88 -10.36
CA THR A 336 -1.60 8.94 -11.00
C THR A 336 -0.80 10.22 -11.21
N ASN A 337 -0.05 10.69 -10.21
CA ASN A 337 0.89 11.79 -10.33
C ASN A 337 1.94 11.75 -9.20
N ARG A 338 2.96 12.61 -9.29
CA ARG A 338 4.06 12.66 -8.31
C ARG A 338 3.65 13.09 -6.90
N MET A 339 2.61 13.89 -6.75
CA MET A 339 2.11 14.32 -5.44
C MET A 339 1.40 13.15 -4.75
N GLU A 340 0.55 12.41 -5.49
CA GLU A 340 -0.07 11.19 -4.95
C GLU A 340 0.98 10.11 -4.63
N ASP A 341 2.00 9.96 -5.46
CA ASP A 341 3.09 9.03 -5.16
C ASP A 341 3.80 9.37 -3.85
N PHE A 342 4.02 10.66 -3.58
CA PHE A 342 4.57 11.10 -2.30
C PHE A 342 3.59 10.87 -1.14
N ALA A 343 2.34 11.29 -1.27
CA ALA A 343 1.32 11.16 -0.23
C ALA A 343 1.06 9.69 0.15
N GLU A 344 0.96 8.80 -0.84
CA GLU A 344 0.81 7.36 -0.64
C GLU A 344 2.05 6.74 0.01
N SER A 345 3.24 7.13 -0.44
CA SER A 345 4.49 6.69 0.20
C SER A 345 4.59 7.19 1.64
N PHE A 346 4.17 8.42 1.91
CA PHE A 346 4.16 9.01 3.25
C PHE A 346 3.20 8.25 4.16
N ALA A 347 1.97 8.00 3.72
CA ALA A 347 0.99 7.21 4.46
C ALA A 347 1.50 5.79 4.77
N HIS A 348 2.08 5.12 3.77
CA HIS A 348 2.66 3.79 3.95
C HIS A 348 3.87 3.78 4.88
N TYR A 349 4.70 4.83 4.91
CA TYR A 349 5.82 4.89 5.85
C TYR A 349 5.36 4.76 7.31
N TYR A 350 4.23 5.39 7.67
CA TYR A 350 3.71 5.37 9.04
C TYR A 350 2.79 4.18 9.33
N THR A 351 2.11 3.63 8.32
CA THR A 351 1.13 2.54 8.52
C THR A 351 1.67 1.15 8.18
N ASN A 352 2.55 1.04 7.17
CA ASN A 352 3.17 -0.21 6.74
C ASN A 352 4.57 0.06 6.12
N PRO A 353 5.56 0.43 6.96
CA PRO A 353 6.89 0.80 6.47
C PRO A 353 7.59 -0.34 5.73
N GLY A 354 7.32 -1.59 6.10
CA GLY A 354 7.88 -2.78 5.45
C GLY A 354 7.47 -2.89 3.98
N LYS A 355 6.19 -2.64 3.66
CA LYS A 355 5.70 -2.64 2.28
C LYS A 355 6.37 -1.55 1.44
N LEU A 356 6.49 -0.32 1.97
CA LEU A 356 7.16 0.76 1.25
C LEU A 356 8.65 0.45 1.04
N GLN A 357 9.34 -0.04 2.06
CA GLN A 357 10.75 -0.38 1.97
C GLN A 357 11.01 -1.50 0.96
N ALA A 358 10.15 -2.53 0.93
CA ALA A 358 10.25 -3.63 -0.03
C ALA A 358 9.94 -3.18 -1.46
N THR A 359 8.91 -2.34 -1.63
CA THR A 359 8.47 -1.90 -2.97
C THR A 359 9.39 -0.84 -3.55
N SER A 360 9.75 0.18 -2.77
CA SER A 360 10.58 1.31 -3.20
C SER A 360 11.51 1.78 -2.08
N PRO A 361 12.67 1.12 -1.90
CA PRO A 361 13.65 1.51 -0.89
C PRO A 361 14.12 2.96 -1.01
N ALA A 362 14.19 3.49 -2.24
CA ALA A 362 14.58 4.88 -2.48
C ALA A 362 13.55 5.87 -1.89
N LYS A 363 12.26 5.68 -2.15
CA LYS A 363 11.18 6.53 -1.60
C LYS A 363 11.09 6.38 -0.09
N TYR A 364 11.25 5.17 0.43
CA TYR A 364 11.36 4.93 1.87
C TYR A 364 12.43 5.81 2.50
N ASN A 365 13.65 5.81 1.93
CA ASN A 365 14.76 6.60 2.45
C ASN A 365 14.51 8.10 2.35
N VAL A 366 13.84 8.58 1.29
CA VAL A 366 13.46 9.99 1.17
C VAL A 366 12.51 10.39 2.30
N VAL A 367 11.42 9.64 2.51
CA VAL A 367 10.47 9.91 3.60
C VAL A 367 11.18 9.83 4.96
N ALA A 368 12.00 8.80 5.17
CA ALA A 368 12.81 8.61 6.39
C ALA A 368 13.80 9.76 6.66
N SER A 369 14.22 10.50 5.64
CA SER A 369 15.17 11.60 5.74
C SER A 369 14.53 12.97 5.96
N LEU A 370 13.19 13.05 5.93
CA LEU A 370 12.46 14.31 6.10
C LEU A 370 12.81 14.99 7.44
N PRO A 371 12.73 16.33 7.52
CA PRO A 371 12.94 17.05 8.78
C PRO A 371 12.17 16.44 9.95
N GLY A 372 12.83 16.34 11.10
CA GLY A 372 12.27 15.74 12.32
C GLY A 372 12.41 14.22 12.45
N MET A 373 12.94 13.52 11.43
CA MET A 373 13.04 12.05 11.44
C MET A 373 14.41 11.49 11.87
N ARG A 374 15.44 12.34 12.01
CA ARG A 374 16.73 11.92 12.58
C ARG A 374 16.57 11.72 14.09
N ARG A 375 16.38 10.47 14.50
CA ARG A 375 16.54 10.04 15.91
C ARG A 375 17.99 9.74 16.23
#